data_AF-A0A9Q4XVM5-F1
#
_entry.id   AF-A0A9Q4XVM5-F1
#
_cell.length_a   1.000
_cell.length_b   1.000
_cell.length_c   1.000
_cell.angle_alpha   90.00
_cell.angle_beta   90.00
_cell.angle_gamma   90.00
#
_symmetry.space_group_name_H-M   'P 1'
#
loop_
_entity.id
_entity.type
_entity.pdbx_description
1 polymer ?
#
loop_
_entity_poly.entity_id
_entity_poly.type
_entity_poly.pdbx_seq_one_letter_code
_entity_poly.pdbx_strand_id
1 'polypeptide(L)'
;MLEELIKTGKTFEGCFTTSYSYGTIMGIDEKIQNKYLQWVARLGVYCEAKLKTKYPNMTNQIISMVSKQSVFEKDYNIIMGYLECAKELQNQ
;
A
#
# COMPACT_ATOMS: atom_id res chain seq x y z
N MET A 1 14.97 2.06 2.58
CA MET A 1 13.89 1.04 2.51
C MET A 1 12.50 1.68 2.53
N LEU A 2 12.13 2.49 3.54
CA LEU A 2 10.83 3.22 3.53
C LEU A 2 10.69 4.14 2.31
N GLU A 3 11.70 4.97 2.04
CA GLU A 3 11.68 5.87 0.88
C GLU A 3 11.60 5.13 -0.46
N GLU A 4 12.23 3.95 -0.55
CA GLU A 4 12.15 3.10 -1.75
C GLU A 4 10.73 2.56 -1.92
N LEU A 5 10.10 2.09 -0.83
CA LEU A 5 8.71 1.62 -0.85
C LEU A 5 7.75 2.74 -1.27
N ILE A 6 7.94 3.96 -0.77
CA ILE A 6 7.16 5.14 -1.17
C ILE A 6 7.40 5.46 -2.66
N LYS A 7 8.66 5.49 -3.09
CA LYS A 7 9.02 5.77 -4.49
C LYS A 7 8.41 4.76 -5.45
N THR A 8 8.48 3.47 -5.13
CA THR A 8 7.83 2.41 -5.91
C THR A 8 6.32 2.53 -5.85
N GLY A 9 5.74 2.82 -4.68
CA GLY A 9 4.30 3.01 -4.50
C GLY A 9 3.74 4.07 -5.44
N LYS A 10 4.42 5.23 -5.54
CA LYS A 10 4.05 6.34 -6.44
C LYS A 10 4.01 5.95 -7.93
N THR A 11 4.69 4.88 -8.34
CA THR A 11 4.60 4.42 -9.75
C THR A 11 3.28 3.76 -10.10
N PHE A 12 2.46 3.42 -9.11
CA PHE A 12 1.12 2.85 -9.29
C PHE A 12 0.02 3.91 -9.26
N GLU A 13 0.35 5.15 -8.92
CA GLU A 13 -0.58 6.28 -8.97
C GLU A 13 -1.12 6.44 -10.41
N GLY A 14 -2.44 6.60 -10.55
CA GLY A 14 -3.09 6.72 -11.86
C GLY A 14 -3.19 5.41 -12.66
N CYS A 15 -2.76 4.27 -12.11
CA CYS A 15 -2.93 2.96 -12.73
C CYS A 15 -4.17 2.19 -12.23
N PHE A 16 -5.04 2.86 -11.47
CA PHE A 16 -6.32 2.32 -11.03
C PHE A 16 -7.41 2.68 -12.04
N THR A 17 -8.26 1.71 -12.37
CA THR A 17 -9.26 1.83 -13.44
C THR A 17 -10.64 1.44 -12.91
N THR A 18 -11.68 2.00 -13.52
CA THR A 18 -13.09 1.79 -13.15
C THR A 18 -13.68 0.46 -13.65
N SER A 19 -12.87 -0.42 -14.23
CA SER A 19 -13.31 -1.64 -14.91
C SER A 19 -13.77 -2.78 -13.98
N TYR A 20 -13.60 -2.64 -12.66
CA TYR A 20 -14.07 -3.65 -11.71
C TYR A 20 -15.59 -3.55 -11.55
N SER A 21 -16.27 -4.60 -11.97
CA SER A 21 -17.72 -4.70 -12.21
C SER A 21 -18.62 -4.22 -11.07
N TYR A 22 -19.67 -3.47 -11.46
CA TYR A 22 -20.83 -2.98 -10.71
C TYR A 22 -20.54 -2.18 -9.42
N GLY A 23 -20.40 -0.86 -9.58
CA GLY A 23 -20.45 0.11 -8.48
C GLY A 23 -19.12 0.79 -8.17
N THR A 24 -18.47 1.39 -9.17
CA THR A 24 -17.43 2.44 -8.98
C THR A 24 -16.21 2.00 -8.16
N ILE A 25 -15.84 0.73 -8.19
CA ILE A 25 -14.65 0.25 -7.48
C ILE A 25 -13.45 0.45 -8.40
N MET A 26 -12.55 1.37 -8.06
CA MET A 26 -11.30 1.56 -8.80
C MET A 26 -10.27 0.52 -8.34
N GLY A 27 -10.00 -0.46 -9.19
CA GLY A 27 -8.97 -1.47 -8.95
C GLY A 27 -7.78 -1.28 -9.89
N ILE A 28 -6.62 -1.76 -9.49
CA ILE A 28 -5.38 -1.64 -10.28
C ILE A 28 -5.53 -2.33 -11.64
N ASP A 29 -4.95 -1.76 -12.69
CA ASP A 29 -4.90 -2.35 -14.03
C ASP A 29 -4.28 -3.77 -13.96
N GLU A 30 -4.99 -4.76 -14.52
CA GLU A 30 -4.57 -6.16 -14.53
C GLU A 30 -3.15 -6.36 -15.09
N LYS A 31 -2.72 -5.53 -16.05
CA LYS A 31 -1.38 -5.59 -16.67
C LYS A 31 -0.26 -5.30 -15.68
N ILE A 32 -0.53 -4.52 -14.64
CA ILE A 32 0.46 -4.15 -13.62
C ILE A 32 0.14 -4.70 -12.24
N GLN A 33 -1.03 -5.33 -12.06
CA GLN A 33 -1.50 -5.92 -10.82
C GLN A 33 -0.47 -6.84 -10.16
N ASN A 34 0.21 -7.70 -10.92
CA ASN A 34 1.24 -8.58 -10.35
C ASN A 34 2.40 -7.78 -9.72
N LYS A 35 2.89 -6.74 -10.40
CA LYS A 35 3.94 -5.85 -9.86
C LYS A 35 3.46 -5.11 -8.61
N TYR A 36 2.20 -4.67 -8.63
CA TYR A 36 1.56 -4.04 -7.49
C TYR A 36 1.47 -4.99 -6.30
N LEU A 37 0.99 -6.22 -6.48
CA LEU A 37 0.90 -7.22 -5.41
C LEU A 37 2.28 -7.61 -4.85
N GLN A 38 3.32 -7.67 -5.69
CA GLN A 38 4.70 -7.84 -5.22
C GLN A 38 5.17 -6.68 -4.34
N TRP A 39 4.82 -5.44 -4.69
CA TRP A 39 5.10 -4.27 -3.86
C TRP A 39 4.33 -4.34 -2.53
N VAL A 40 3.04 -4.68 -2.56
CA VAL A 40 2.20 -4.87 -1.35
C VAL A 40 2.80 -5.94 -0.43
N ALA A 41 3.28 -7.07 -0.97
CA ALA A 41 3.91 -8.12 -0.17
C ALA A 41 5.22 -7.64 0.50
N ARG A 42 6.09 -6.94 -0.25
CA ARG A 42 7.32 -6.34 0.31
C ARG A 42 6.99 -5.34 1.42
N LEU A 43 5.91 -4.58 1.26
CA LEU A 43 5.44 -3.61 2.23
C LEU A 43 4.96 -4.29 3.52
N GLY A 44 4.22 -5.39 3.44
CA GLY A 44 3.83 -6.19 4.60
C GLY A 44 5.02 -6.62 5.47
N VAL A 45 6.07 -7.15 4.83
CA VAL A 45 7.31 -7.55 5.52
C VAL A 45 7.98 -6.36 6.23
N TYR A 46 8.06 -5.21 5.56
CA TYR A 46 8.63 -4.01 6.16
C TYR A 46 7.81 -3.51 7.36
N CYS A 47 6.48 -3.44 7.21
CA CYS A 47 5.58 -2.99 8.26
C CYS A 47 5.68 -3.89 9.49
N GLU A 48 5.67 -5.22 9.32
CA GLU A 48 5.87 -6.16 10.42
C GLU A 48 7.22 -6.00 11.12
N ALA A 49 8.30 -5.86 10.36
CA ALA A 49 9.65 -5.81 10.90
C ALA A 49 10.00 -4.47 11.56
N LYS A 50 9.46 -3.35 11.07
CA LYS A 50 9.93 -2.00 11.44
C LYS A 50 8.86 -1.10 12.03
N LEU A 51 7.59 -1.23 11.62
CA LEU A 51 6.52 -0.33 12.04
C LEU A 51 5.65 -0.93 13.15
N LYS A 52 5.55 -2.27 13.25
CA LYS A 52 4.65 -2.94 14.21
C LYS A 52 4.87 -2.53 15.67
N THR A 53 6.13 -2.35 16.08
CA THR A 53 6.46 -1.96 17.46
C THR A 53 6.20 -0.48 17.74
N LYS A 54 6.31 0.39 16.74
CA LYS A 54 6.16 1.85 16.88
C LYS A 54 4.72 2.32 16.63
N TYR A 55 4.06 1.71 15.64
CA TYR A 55 2.73 2.09 15.15
C TYR A 55 1.86 0.83 14.96
N PRO A 56 1.53 0.10 16.04
CA PRO A 56 0.87 -1.20 15.95
C PRO A 56 -0.50 -1.13 15.25
N ASN A 57 -1.30 -0.10 15.53
CA ASN A 57 -2.64 0.04 14.96
C ASN A 57 -2.61 0.30 13.44
N MET A 58 -1.78 1.26 13.00
CA MET A 58 -1.58 1.54 11.56
C MET A 58 -1.01 0.32 10.83
N THR A 59 -0.02 -0.33 11.46
CA THR A 59 0.61 -1.53 10.91
C THR A 59 -0.38 -2.68 10.74
N ASN A 60 -1.25 -2.92 11.72
CA ASN A 60 -2.26 -3.98 11.63
C ASN A 60 -3.26 -3.72 10.48
N GLN A 61 -3.64 -2.45 10.26
CA GLN A 61 -4.53 -2.10 9.15
C GLN A 61 -3.87 -2.34 7.79
N ILE A 62 -2.60 -1.96 7.64
CA ILE A 62 -1.83 -2.27 6.43
C ILE A 62 -1.70 -3.78 6.23
N ILE A 63 -1.33 -4.54 7.27
CA ILE A 63 -1.17 -5.99 7.18
C ILE A 63 -2.49 -6.66 6.77
N SER A 64 -3.63 -6.18 7.27
CA SER A 64 -4.94 -6.66 6.83
C SER A 64 -5.17 -6.44 5.32
N MET A 65 -4.77 -5.28 4.78
CA MET A 65 -4.87 -4.99 3.33
C MET A 65 -3.92 -5.87 2.51
N VAL A 66 -2.69 -6.07 2.99
CA VAL A 66 -1.69 -6.95 2.38
C VAL A 66 -2.17 -8.40 2.35
N SER A 67 -2.72 -8.89 3.46
CA SER A 67 -3.20 -10.27 3.61
C SER A 67 -4.37 -10.58 2.69
N LYS A 68 -5.22 -9.58 2.43
CA LYS A 68 -6.33 -9.68 1.47
C LYS A 68 -5.90 -9.51 0.02
N GLN A 69 -4.61 -9.25 -0.24
CA GLN A 69 -4.09 -8.91 -1.56
C GLN A 69 -4.91 -7.81 -2.22
N SER A 70 -5.26 -6.77 -1.44
CA SER A 70 -6.17 -5.74 -1.91
C SER A 70 -5.62 -5.08 -3.17
N VAL A 71 -6.47 -4.96 -4.19
CA VAL A 71 -6.14 -4.32 -5.48
C VAL A 71 -6.81 -2.94 -5.62
N PHE A 72 -7.44 -2.44 -4.57
CA PHE A 72 -8.30 -1.27 -4.62
C PHE A 72 -7.54 0.03 -4.34
N GLU A 73 -7.91 1.08 -5.08
CA GLU A 73 -7.29 2.41 -4.97
C GLU A 73 -7.43 3.00 -3.56
N LYS A 74 -8.58 2.78 -2.91
CA LYS A 74 -8.82 3.24 -1.53
C LYS A 74 -7.77 2.67 -0.57
N ASP A 75 -7.49 1.38 -0.67
CA ASP A 75 -6.52 0.72 0.21
C ASP A 75 -5.10 1.18 -0.13
N TYR A 76 -4.78 1.35 -1.42
CA TYR A 76 -3.54 1.99 -1.85
C TYR A 76 -3.35 3.38 -1.24
N ASN A 77 -4.37 4.24 -1.28
CA ASN A 77 -4.31 5.60 -0.75
C ASN A 77 -4.07 5.61 0.77
N ILE A 78 -4.71 4.69 1.50
CA ILE A 78 -4.46 4.53 2.94
C ILE A 78 -3.03 4.08 3.20
N ILE A 79 -2.54 3.08 2.46
CA ILE A 79 -1.17 2.58 2.58
C ILE A 79 -0.16 3.72 2.34
N MET A 80 -0.30 4.44 1.22
CA MET A 80 0.59 5.54 0.88
C MET A 80 0.57 6.66 1.91
N GLY A 81 -0.61 7.05 2.40
CA GLY A 81 -0.75 8.03 3.47
C GLY A 81 0.01 7.62 4.73
N TYR A 82 -0.11 6.36 5.14
CA TYR A 82 0.62 5.84 6.30
C TYR A 82 2.13 5.75 6.09
N LEU A 83 2.60 5.42 4.90
CA LEU A 83 4.03 5.44 4.62
C LEU A 83 4.61 6.85 4.71
N GLU A 84 3.91 7.86 4.16
CA GLU A 84 4.35 9.25 4.24
C GLU A 84 4.31 9.76 5.69
N CYS A 85 3.26 9.45 6.47
CA CYS A 85 3.24 9.76 7.91
C CYS A 85 4.40 9.08 8.66
N ALA A 86 4.69 7.80 8.37
CA ALA A 86 5.81 7.10 8.98
C ALA A 86 7.17 7.72 8.61
N LYS A 87 7.29 8.31 7.42
CA LYS A 87 8.47 9.05 6.99
C LYS A 87 8.63 10.36 7.75
N GLU A 88 7.55 11.14 7.87
CA GLU A 88 7.56 12.39 8.65
C GLU A 88 7.95 12.15 10.12
N LEU A 89 7.37 11.12 10.74
CA LEU A 89 7.66 10.76 12.13
C LEU A 89 9.06 10.16 12.34
N GLN A 90 9.74 9.68 11.29
CA GLN A 90 11.15 9.23 11.39
C GLN A 90 12.14 10.39 11.31
N ASN A 91 11.72 11.53 10.76
CA ASN A 91 12.54 12.73 10.62
C ASN A 91 12.38 13.71 11.81
N GLN A 92 11.57 13.34 12.81
CA GLN A 92 11.44 14.00 14.11
C GLN A 92 12.28 13.28 15.16
#